data_AF-A0A929TD39-F1
#
_entry.id   AF-A0A929TD39-F1
#
_cell.length_a   1.000
_cell.length_b   1.000
_cell.length_c   1.000
_cell.angle_alpha   90.00
_cell.angle_beta   90.00
_cell.angle_gamma   90.00
#
_symmetry.space_group_name_H-M   'P 1'
#
loop_
_entity.id
_entity.type
_entity.pdbx_description
1 polymer ?
#
loop_
_entity_poly.entity_id
_entity_poly.type
_entity_poly.pdbx_seq_one_letter_code
_entity_poly.pdbx_strand_id
1 'polypeptide(L)'
;MKGKKVLPLVSVWALSVLLVAVFLLASGFFRKERTVFLTTAQAKYSESSSIVLTNREEIVRQIRRSLKQHDQRIKIFFHAKKEAMSDVEPLTKGLMEEALADTNRPDEGDYLRFQYGGYTLSYGHKPSGDGYDYSLSIAPKYYTWRIQDEQVTKELEEIRKGMHFHFFTSDREKIRKIYDWFYDHVTYDRVHEKNTENHLKTTAYAAICEREAVCQGYCVAMY
;
A
#
# COMPACT_ATOMS: atom_id res chain seq x y z
N MET A 1 -53.93 -12.02 38.97
CA MET A 1 -52.48 -12.35 38.99
C MET A 1 -52.02 -12.71 37.58
N LYS A 2 -51.33 -11.81 36.87
CA LYS A 2 -50.66 -12.10 35.59
C LYS A 2 -49.17 -11.87 35.80
N GLY A 3 -48.39 -12.94 35.81
CA GLY A 3 -46.93 -12.91 36.00
C GLY A 3 -46.24 -12.30 34.78
N LYS A 4 -45.45 -11.25 34.99
CA LYS A 4 -44.52 -10.72 33.99
C LYS A 4 -43.39 -11.74 33.81
N LYS A 5 -43.24 -12.29 32.59
CA LYS A 5 -42.04 -13.04 32.21
C LYS A 5 -40.89 -12.05 32.05
N VAL A 6 -39.89 -12.16 32.92
CA VAL A 6 -38.62 -11.47 32.82
C VAL A 6 -37.79 -12.22 31.76
N LEU A 7 -37.48 -11.56 30.63
CA LEU A 7 -36.48 -12.10 29.70
C LEU A 7 -35.11 -12.07 30.40
N PRO A 8 -34.25 -13.09 30.21
CA PRO A 8 -32.94 -13.10 30.82
C PRO A 8 -32.12 -11.95 30.22
N LEU A 9 -31.45 -11.18 31.09
CA LEU A 9 -30.35 -10.30 30.70
C LEU A 9 -29.26 -11.18 30.08
N VAL A 10 -29.35 -11.41 28.76
CA VAL A 10 -28.18 -11.79 27.99
C VAL A 10 -27.23 -10.61 28.13
N SER A 11 -26.14 -10.82 28.86
CA SER A 11 -25.21 -9.78 29.24
C SER A 11 -24.75 -9.03 27.99
N VAL A 12 -24.77 -7.69 28.04
CA VAL A 12 -24.28 -6.82 26.97
C VAL A 12 -22.85 -7.22 26.54
N TRP A 13 -22.09 -7.81 27.47
CA TRP A 13 -20.78 -8.43 27.25
C TRP A 13 -20.78 -9.62 26.28
N ALA A 14 -21.80 -10.48 26.30
CA ALA A 14 -21.88 -11.61 25.37
C ALA A 14 -22.21 -11.13 23.95
N LEU A 15 -23.06 -10.10 23.79
CA LEU A 15 -23.34 -9.51 22.49
C LEU A 15 -22.13 -8.73 21.92
N SER A 16 -21.37 -8.01 22.75
CA SER A 16 -20.19 -7.27 22.29
C SER A 16 -19.04 -8.19 21.89
N VAL A 17 -18.81 -9.29 22.63
CA VAL A 17 -17.82 -10.31 22.23
C VAL A 17 -18.25 -11.02 20.94
N LEU A 18 -19.54 -11.30 20.75
CA LEU A 18 -20.03 -11.86 19.49
C LEU A 18 -19.88 -10.89 18.32
N LEU A 19 -20.12 -9.59 18.52
CA LEU A 19 -19.94 -8.55 17.50
C LEU A 19 -18.48 -8.37 17.11
N VAL A 20 -17.56 -8.39 18.08
CA VAL A 20 -16.11 -8.37 17.81
C VAL A 20 -15.67 -9.66 17.10
N ALA A 21 -16.16 -10.83 17.51
CA ALA A 21 -15.85 -12.08 16.84
C ALA A 21 -16.42 -12.14 15.41
N VAL A 22 -17.62 -11.62 15.18
CA VAL A 22 -18.21 -11.49 13.84
C VAL A 22 -17.47 -10.42 13.02
N PHE A 23 -16.99 -9.34 13.63
CA PHE A 23 -16.14 -8.35 12.96
C PHE A 23 -14.78 -8.94 12.60
N LEU A 24 -14.16 -9.76 13.46
CA LEU A 24 -12.91 -10.48 13.19
C LEU A 24 -13.11 -11.56 12.11
N LEU A 25 -14.25 -12.25 12.12
CA LEU A 25 -14.58 -13.26 11.10
C LEU A 25 -14.98 -12.62 9.76
N ALA A 26 -15.68 -11.48 9.77
CA ALA A 26 -16.05 -10.72 8.57
C ALA A 26 -14.87 -9.88 8.02
N SER A 27 -13.89 -9.52 8.86
CA SER A 27 -12.64 -8.84 8.46
C SER A 27 -11.54 -9.80 8.00
N GLY A 28 -11.81 -11.10 7.91
CA GLY A 28 -10.86 -12.04 7.29
C GLY A 28 -9.62 -12.29 8.15
N PHE A 29 -9.80 -12.62 9.43
CA PHE A 29 -8.70 -12.98 10.34
C PHE A 29 -7.89 -14.23 9.94
N PHE A 30 -8.24 -14.92 8.86
CA PHE A 30 -7.29 -15.76 8.12
C PHE A 30 -6.79 -15.01 6.89
N ARG A 31 -5.82 -14.13 7.14
CA ARG A 31 -4.96 -13.49 6.15
C ARG A 31 -4.31 -14.57 5.30
N LYS A 32 -4.90 -14.93 4.16
CA LYS A 32 -4.18 -15.73 3.15
C LYS A 32 -3.05 -14.84 2.64
N GLU A 33 -1.80 -15.18 2.96
CA GLU A 33 -0.65 -14.40 2.50
C GLU A 33 -0.66 -14.35 0.97
N ARG A 34 -1.05 -13.20 0.41
CA ARG A 34 -1.01 -13.01 -1.04
C ARG A 34 0.45 -12.79 -1.42
N THR A 35 1.06 -13.87 -1.91
CA THR A 35 2.43 -13.91 -2.42
C THR A 35 2.38 -13.79 -3.94
N VAL A 36 3.11 -12.83 -4.49
CA VAL A 36 3.32 -12.70 -5.94
C VAL A 36 4.66 -13.31 -6.28
N PHE A 37 4.66 -14.28 -7.19
CA PHE A 37 5.87 -14.90 -7.73
C PHE A 37 6.17 -14.27 -9.09
N LEU A 38 7.31 -13.61 -9.19
CA LEU A 38 7.85 -13.18 -10.48
C LEU A 38 8.59 -14.36 -11.08
N THR A 39 8.17 -14.77 -12.29
CA THR A 39 8.80 -15.85 -13.06
C THR A 39 10.28 -15.56 -13.31
N THR A 40 11.05 -16.60 -13.66
CA THR A 40 12.51 -16.58 -13.87
C THR A 40 12.97 -15.33 -14.61
N ALA A 41 13.59 -14.40 -13.89
CA ALA A 41 14.29 -13.30 -14.50
C ALA A 41 15.56 -13.85 -15.17
N GLN A 42 15.77 -13.49 -16.43
CA GLN A 42 17.00 -13.81 -17.13
C GLN A 42 18.03 -12.73 -16.77
N ALA A 43 19.18 -13.12 -16.24
CA ALA A 43 20.25 -12.17 -15.93
C ALA A 43 21.33 -12.17 -17.01
N LYS A 44 21.86 -10.99 -17.33
CA LYS A 44 23.13 -10.80 -18.02
C LYS A 44 24.10 -10.06 -17.10
N TYR A 45 25.38 -10.17 -17.40
CA TYR A 45 26.41 -9.39 -16.72
C TYR A 45 26.71 -8.14 -17.52
N SER A 46 26.81 -7.01 -16.84
CA SER A 46 27.45 -5.82 -17.39
C SER A 46 28.98 -5.98 -17.39
N GLU A 47 29.70 -5.11 -18.10
CA GLU A 47 31.17 -5.06 -18.05
C GLU A 47 31.70 -4.82 -16.62
N SER A 48 30.88 -4.23 -15.74
CA SER A 48 31.18 -4.02 -14.32
C SER A 48 30.80 -5.20 -13.42
N SER A 49 30.48 -6.37 -13.98
CA SER A 49 30.07 -7.60 -13.27
C SER A 49 28.78 -7.51 -12.44
N SER A 50 27.96 -6.48 -12.64
CA SER A 50 26.66 -6.36 -11.94
C SER A 50 25.56 -7.21 -12.60
N ILE A 51 24.66 -7.77 -11.78
CA ILE A 51 23.46 -8.46 -12.25
C ILE A 51 22.55 -7.47 -13.01
N VAL A 52 22.25 -7.78 -14.28
CA VAL A 52 21.26 -7.05 -15.09
C VAL A 52 20.12 -7.99 -15.46
N LEU A 53 18.92 -7.73 -14.93
CA LEU A 53 17.72 -8.49 -15.30
C LEU A 53 17.23 -8.03 -16.68
N THR A 54 17.11 -8.93 -17.66
CA THR A 54 16.69 -8.60 -19.02
C THR A 54 15.19 -8.27 -19.13
N ASN A 55 14.38 -8.75 -18.19
CA ASN A 55 12.96 -8.45 -18.03
C ASN A 55 12.70 -7.42 -16.91
N ARG A 56 13.65 -6.50 -16.66
CA ARG A 56 13.57 -5.49 -15.59
C ARG A 56 12.27 -4.69 -15.60
N GLU A 57 11.84 -4.18 -16.76
CA GLU A 57 10.61 -3.39 -16.89
C GLU A 57 9.35 -4.18 -16.48
N GLU A 58 9.28 -5.47 -16.84
CA GLU A 58 8.20 -6.37 -16.43
C GLU A 58 8.17 -6.55 -14.92
N ILE A 59 9.35 -6.79 -14.32
CA ILE A 59 9.52 -6.96 -12.88
C ILE A 59 9.09 -5.69 -12.14
N VAL A 60 9.53 -4.52 -12.59
CA VAL A 60 9.14 -3.22 -12.03
C VAL A 60 7.63 -3.03 -12.09
N ARG A 61 6.99 -3.35 -13.23
CA ARG A 61 5.53 -3.24 -13.38
C ARG A 61 4.78 -4.19 -12.43
N GLN A 62 5.29 -5.40 -12.24
CA GLN A 62 4.68 -6.36 -11.32
C GLN A 62 4.89 -5.98 -9.86
N ILE A 63 6.07 -5.46 -9.48
CA ILE A 63 6.32 -4.87 -8.15
C ILE A 63 5.32 -3.75 -7.91
N ARG A 64 5.18 -2.80 -8.84
CA ARG A 64 4.22 -1.70 -8.71
C ARG A 64 2.80 -2.19 -8.54
N ARG A 65 2.36 -3.15 -9.36
CA ARG A 65 1.05 -3.80 -9.20
C ARG A 65 0.91 -4.43 -7.82
N SER A 66 1.94 -5.11 -7.33
CA SER A 66 1.96 -5.74 -6.01
C SER A 66 1.82 -4.71 -4.90
N LEU A 67 2.48 -3.56 -5.02
CA LEU A 67 2.38 -2.44 -4.10
C LEU A 67 0.96 -1.86 -4.06
N LYS A 68 0.36 -1.57 -5.21
CA LYS A 68 -1.05 -1.11 -5.31
C LYS A 68 -2.05 -2.11 -4.74
N GLN A 69 -1.66 -3.38 -4.72
CA GLN A 69 -2.46 -4.46 -4.22
C GLN A 69 -2.12 -4.79 -2.75
N HIS A 70 -1.25 -4.05 -2.05
CA HIS A 70 -0.91 -4.41 -0.66
C HIS A 70 -0.51 -5.89 -0.48
N ASP A 71 0.11 -6.47 -1.51
CA ASP A 71 0.54 -7.85 -1.49
C ASP A 71 1.70 -7.99 -0.49
N GLN A 72 1.62 -9.01 0.35
CA GLN A 72 2.44 -9.07 1.57
C GLN A 72 3.87 -9.54 1.31
N ARG A 73 4.07 -10.21 0.18
CA ARG A 73 5.38 -10.73 -0.21
C ARG A 73 5.50 -10.77 -1.73
N ILE A 74 6.57 -10.15 -2.22
CA ILE A 74 7.00 -10.22 -3.61
C ILE A 74 8.21 -11.14 -3.65
N LYS A 75 8.11 -12.22 -4.43
CA LYS A 75 9.23 -13.15 -4.63
C LYS A 75 9.80 -13.01 -6.03
N ILE A 76 11.11 -12.82 -6.10
CA ILE A 76 11.85 -12.72 -7.36
C ILE A 76 12.82 -13.90 -7.43
N PHE A 77 12.79 -14.64 -8.54
CA PHE A 77 13.71 -15.74 -8.80
C PHE A 77 14.50 -15.44 -10.07
N PHE A 78 15.82 -15.63 -10.02
CA PHE A 78 16.67 -15.43 -11.19
C PHE A 78 17.90 -16.32 -11.12
N HIS A 79 18.47 -16.61 -12.29
CA HIS A 79 19.68 -17.40 -12.41
C HIS A 79 20.85 -16.51 -12.82
N ALA A 80 22.03 -16.71 -12.21
CA ALA A 80 23.23 -15.95 -12.52
C ALA A 80 24.47 -16.85 -12.60
N LYS A 81 25.28 -16.73 -13.67
CA LYS A 81 26.48 -17.56 -13.91
C LYS A 81 27.63 -17.42 -12.90
N LYS A 82 27.70 -16.30 -12.19
CA LYS A 82 28.70 -15.96 -11.17
C LYS A 82 27.96 -15.65 -9.86
N GLU A 83 28.68 -15.84 -8.76
CA GLU A 83 28.21 -15.39 -7.46
C GLU A 83 28.21 -13.85 -7.44
N ALA A 84 27.12 -13.25 -6.98
CA ALA A 84 26.83 -11.82 -7.06
C ALA A 84 25.93 -11.38 -5.89
N MET A 85 26.17 -11.95 -4.70
CA MET A 85 25.40 -11.65 -3.49
C MET A 85 25.45 -10.17 -3.08
N SER A 86 26.58 -9.49 -3.33
CA SER A 86 26.74 -8.05 -3.07
C SER A 86 25.81 -7.17 -3.91
N ASP A 87 25.32 -7.68 -5.04
CA ASP A 87 24.53 -6.89 -5.99
C ASP A 87 23.02 -6.99 -5.70
N VAL A 88 22.60 -7.93 -4.85
CA VAL A 88 21.18 -8.19 -4.58
C VAL A 88 20.49 -7.01 -3.92
N GLU A 89 21.14 -6.37 -2.95
CA GLU A 89 20.59 -5.19 -2.26
C GLU A 89 20.50 -3.97 -3.21
N PRO A 90 21.56 -3.55 -3.92
CA PRO A 90 21.47 -2.48 -4.92
C PRO A 90 20.44 -2.76 -6.02
N LEU A 91 20.36 -4.00 -6.50
CA LEU A 91 19.37 -4.42 -7.50
C LEU A 91 17.95 -4.24 -6.96
N THR A 92 17.68 -4.76 -5.76
CA THR A 92 16.35 -4.66 -5.13
C THR A 92 15.98 -3.20 -4.91
N LYS A 93 16.92 -2.38 -4.43
CA LYS A 93 16.72 -0.93 -4.25
C LYS A 93 16.33 -0.26 -5.56
N GLY A 94 17.07 -0.51 -6.64
CA GLY A 94 16.76 0.05 -7.96
C GLY A 94 15.39 -0.36 -8.47
N LEU A 95 15.04 -1.65 -8.36
CA LEU A 95 13.72 -2.16 -8.75
C LEU A 95 12.58 -1.48 -7.97
N MET A 96 12.75 -1.29 -6.66
CA MET A 96 11.77 -0.62 -5.81
C MET A 96 11.67 0.88 -6.11
N GLU A 97 12.79 1.56 -6.34
CA GLU A 97 12.80 2.98 -6.72
C GLU A 97 12.10 3.21 -8.07
N GLU A 98 12.36 2.35 -9.07
CA GLU A 98 11.67 2.38 -10.35
C GLU A 98 10.17 2.06 -10.21
N ALA A 99 9.80 1.11 -9.34
CA ALA A 99 8.40 0.79 -9.09
C ALA A 99 7.64 1.95 -8.43
N LEU A 100 8.34 2.84 -7.72
CA LEU A 100 7.80 4.03 -7.05
C LEU A 100 8.05 5.33 -7.83
N ALA A 101 8.54 5.25 -9.07
CA ALA A 101 8.74 6.42 -9.91
C ALA A 101 7.40 7.03 -10.34
N ASP A 102 7.42 8.35 -10.58
CA ASP A 102 6.26 9.12 -11.04
C ASP A 102 5.73 8.63 -12.39
N THR A 103 4.40 8.67 -12.56
CA THR A 103 3.72 8.24 -13.78
C THR A 103 2.50 9.12 -14.04
N ASN A 104 1.85 8.96 -15.19
CA ASN A 104 0.59 9.66 -15.49
C ASN A 104 -0.65 9.05 -14.78
N ARG A 105 -0.45 8.22 -13.74
CA ARG A 105 -1.53 7.59 -12.98
C ARG A 105 -1.57 8.12 -11.55
N PRO A 106 -2.75 8.52 -11.04
CA PRO A 106 -2.89 9.09 -9.69
C PRO A 106 -2.72 8.06 -8.57
N ASP A 107 -2.81 6.76 -8.90
CA ASP A 107 -2.64 5.65 -7.96
C ASP A 107 -1.22 5.04 -7.97
N GLU A 108 -0.24 5.79 -8.47
CA GLU A 108 1.18 5.40 -8.63
C GLU A 108 2.10 6.55 -8.18
N GLY A 109 3.42 6.41 -8.36
CA GLY A 109 4.38 7.47 -8.02
C GLY A 109 4.35 7.87 -6.54
N ASP A 110 4.23 9.17 -6.30
CA ASP A 110 4.25 9.76 -4.96
C ASP A 110 3.09 9.26 -4.08
N TYR A 111 1.93 8.95 -4.68
CA TYR A 111 0.82 8.33 -3.97
C TYR A 111 1.25 7.02 -3.29
N LEU A 112 2.00 6.16 -3.99
CA LEU A 112 2.52 4.93 -3.39
C LEU A 112 3.72 5.19 -2.48
N ARG A 113 4.63 6.08 -2.91
CA ARG A 113 5.90 6.36 -2.23
C ARG A 113 5.71 6.85 -0.81
N PHE A 114 4.72 7.70 -0.58
CA PHE A 114 4.47 8.35 0.71
C PHE A 114 3.39 7.67 1.54
N GLN A 115 2.93 6.47 1.17
CA GLN A 115 1.92 5.71 1.93
C GLN A 115 2.39 4.35 2.43
N TYR A 116 3.71 4.10 2.40
CA TYR A 116 4.30 2.88 2.90
C TYR A 116 5.61 3.16 3.66
N GLY A 117 5.95 2.28 4.61
CA GLY A 117 7.09 2.39 5.52
C GLY A 117 8.34 1.64 5.06
N GLY A 118 8.57 1.55 3.76
CA GLY A 118 9.67 0.77 3.21
C GLY A 118 9.37 -0.73 3.13
N TYR A 119 10.41 -1.55 3.13
CA TYR A 119 10.29 -2.99 3.00
C TYR A 119 11.37 -3.69 3.82
N THR A 120 11.14 -4.98 4.09
CA THR A 120 12.20 -5.89 4.51
C THR A 120 12.58 -6.78 3.34
N LEU A 121 13.87 -7.10 3.23
CA LEU A 121 14.42 -7.95 2.19
C LEU A 121 15.05 -9.17 2.85
N SER A 122 14.72 -10.36 2.34
CA SER A 122 15.41 -11.61 2.66
C SER A 122 15.78 -12.29 1.36
N TYR A 123 17.02 -12.77 1.25
CA TYR A 123 17.51 -13.38 0.03
C TYR A 123 18.54 -14.46 0.29
N GLY A 124 18.69 -15.34 -0.68
CA GLY A 124 19.70 -16.38 -0.68
C GLY A 124 19.91 -16.92 -2.09
N HIS A 125 20.96 -17.73 -2.24
CA HIS A 125 21.27 -18.39 -3.50
C HIS A 125 21.69 -19.84 -3.25
N LYS A 126 21.62 -20.67 -4.29
CA LYS A 126 22.16 -22.03 -4.29
C LYS A 126 22.90 -22.32 -5.59
N PRO A 127 23.99 -23.10 -5.59
CA PRO A 127 24.61 -23.57 -6.82
C PRO A 127 23.60 -24.33 -7.70
N SER A 128 23.65 -24.10 -9.01
CA SER A 128 22.76 -24.71 -10.00
C SER A 128 23.41 -24.71 -11.38
N GLY A 129 23.70 -25.89 -11.94
CA GLY A 129 24.26 -26.01 -13.30
C GLY A 129 25.55 -25.20 -13.50
N ASP A 130 25.51 -24.22 -14.39
CA ASP A 130 26.61 -23.31 -14.75
C ASP A 130 26.65 -22.03 -13.91
N GLY A 131 25.93 -21.97 -12.78
CA GLY A 131 25.86 -20.77 -11.94
C GLY A 131 25.11 -20.98 -10.62
N TYR A 132 24.28 -20.00 -10.28
CA TYR A 132 23.56 -19.91 -9.01
C TYR A 132 22.13 -19.46 -9.22
N ASP A 133 21.18 -20.13 -8.55
CA ASP A 133 19.78 -19.73 -8.50
C ASP A 133 19.54 -18.87 -7.27
N TYR A 134 19.05 -17.64 -7.48
CA TYR A 134 18.72 -16.68 -6.43
C TYR A 134 17.22 -16.69 -6.12
N SER A 135 16.91 -16.50 -4.84
CA SER A 135 15.56 -16.23 -4.35
C SER A 135 15.58 -14.98 -3.49
N LEU A 136 14.80 -13.98 -3.89
CA LEU A 136 14.58 -12.75 -3.15
C LEU A 136 13.14 -12.74 -2.66
N SER A 137 12.94 -12.26 -1.44
CA SER A 137 11.64 -12.07 -0.80
C SER A 137 11.59 -10.66 -0.22
N ILE A 138 10.79 -9.81 -0.86
CA ILE A 138 10.52 -8.43 -0.43
C ILE A 138 9.19 -8.44 0.31
N ALA A 139 9.16 -7.94 1.54
CA ALA A 139 7.94 -7.76 2.31
C ALA A 139 7.74 -6.25 2.59
N PRO A 140 6.89 -5.57 1.81
CA PRO A 140 6.57 -4.17 2.02
C PRO A 140 5.83 -3.93 3.34
N LYS A 141 6.02 -2.76 3.93
CA LYS A 141 5.33 -2.31 5.14
C LYS A 141 4.29 -1.27 4.76
N TYR A 142 3.01 -1.64 4.72
CA TYR A 142 1.92 -0.72 4.38
C TYR A 142 1.39 0.00 5.62
N TYR A 143 1.04 1.27 5.47
CA TYR A 143 0.37 2.04 6.54
C TYR A 143 -1.15 1.85 6.53
N THR A 144 -1.70 1.41 5.40
CA THR A 144 -3.12 1.10 5.21
C THR A 144 -3.32 -0.36 4.79
N TRP A 145 -4.58 -0.79 4.85
CA TRP A 145 -5.09 -2.04 4.33
C TRP A 145 -5.71 -1.84 2.96
N ARG A 146 -5.79 -2.90 2.13
CA ARG A 146 -6.46 -2.82 0.82
C ARG A 146 -7.87 -2.23 0.91
N ILE A 147 -8.66 -2.69 1.88
CA ILE A 147 -10.04 -2.24 2.05
C ILE A 147 -10.11 -0.74 2.34
N GLN A 148 -9.07 -0.16 2.95
CA GLN A 148 -8.97 1.27 3.17
C GLN A 148 -8.71 2.02 1.86
N ASP A 149 -7.87 1.50 0.95
CA ASP A 149 -7.67 2.12 -0.37
C ASP A 149 -8.94 2.04 -1.24
N GLU A 150 -9.69 0.95 -1.12
CA GLU A 150 -11.00 0.80 -1.78
C GLU A 150 -12.01 1.82 -1.22
N GLN A 151 -11.98 2.09 0.08
CA GLN A 151 -12.77 3.14 0.73
C GLN A 151 -12.35 4.54 0.24
N VAL A 152 -11.04 4.83 0.14
CA VAL A 152 -10.54 6.10 -0.42
C VAL A 152 -11.04 6.30 -1.85
N THR A 153 -10.90 5.28 -2.70
CA THR A 153 -11.34 5.35 -4.11
C THR A 153 -12.83 5.67 -4.21
N LYS A 154 -13.65 4.98 -3.41
CA LYS A 154 -15.10 5.21 -3.38
C LYS A 154 -15.43 6.62 -2.88
N GLU A 155 -14.80 7.06 -1.81
CA GLU A 155 -15.07 8.36 -1.20
C GLU A 155 -14.63 9.52 -2.10
N LEU A 156 -13.47 9.40 -2.76
CA LEU A 156 -13.02 10.37 -3.76
C LEU A 156 -13.98 10.49 -4.93
N GLU A 157 -14.60 9.40 -5.38
CA GLU A 157 -15.62 9.46 -6.43
C GLU A 157 -16.87 10.23 -5.98
N GLU A 158 -17.31 10.06 -4.73
CA GLU A 158 -18.44 10.82 -4.20
C GLU A 158 -18.10 12.31 -4.01
N ILE A 159 -16.92 12.63 -3.48
CA ILE A 159 -16.41 13.99 -3.36
C ILE A 159 -16.35 14.66 -4.75
N ARG A 160 -15.76 13.97 -5.74
CA ARG A 160 -15.61 14.46 -7.11
C ARG A 160 -16.96 14.75 -7.77
N LYS A 161 -17.97 13.88 -7.56
CA LYS A 161 -19.34 14.13 -8.04
C LYS A 161 -19.93 15.39 -7.42
N GLY A 162 -19.72 15.61 -6.12
CA GLY A 162 -20.19 16.81 -5.40
C GLY A 162 -19.51 18.11 -5.83
N MET A 163 -18.32 18.05 -6.43
CA MET A 163 -17.62 19.24 -6.94
C MET A 163 -18.21 19.81 -8.23
N HIS A 164 -19.03 19.02 -8.94
CA HIS A 164 -19.71 19.41 -10.17
C HIS A 164 -18.78 20.02 -11.23
N PHE A 165 -17.60 19.41 -11.43
CA PHE A 165 -16.70 19.83 -12.49
C PHE A 165 -17.34 19.62 -13.88
N HIS A 166 -17.18 20.61 -14.74
CA HIS A 166 -17.67 20.58 -16.12
C HIS A 166 -16.59 21.05 -17.09
N PHE A 167 -16.86 20.97 -18.38
CA PHE A 167 -15.88 21.28 -19.43
C PHE A 167 -15.25 22.68 -19.29
N PHE A 168 -16.02 23.66 -18.83
CA PHE A 168 -15.53 25.04 -18.63
C PHE A 168 -14.89 25.32 -17.26
N THR A 169 -14.80 24.33 -16.36
CA THR A 169 -14.17 24.53 -15.05
C THR A 169 -12.66 24.67 -15.26
N SER A 170 -12.12 25.87 -15.00
CA SER A 170 -10.68 26.13 -15.11
C SER A 170 -9.88 25.32 -14.07
N ASP A 171 -8.61 25.03 -14.35
CA ASP A 171 -7.76 24.33 -13.38
C ASP A 171 -7.61 25.08 -12.05
N ARG A 172 -7.58 26.42 -12.10
CA ARG A 172 -7.61 27.26 -10.90
C ARG A 172 -8.88 27.04 -10.07
N GLU A 173 -10.03 26.92 -10.72
CA GLU A 173 -11.30 26.66 -10.03
C GLU A 173 -11.33 25.24 -9.45
N LYS A 174 -10.81 24.24 -10.17
CA LYS A 174 -10.68 22.88 -9.66
C LYS A 174 -9.82 22.84 -8.39
N ILE A 175 -8.62 23.43 -8.46
CA ILE A 175 -7.68 23.50 -7.32
C ILE A 175 -8.36 24.19 -6.13
N ARG A 176 -9.04 25.31 -6.36
CA ARG A 176 -9.75 26.02 -5.29
C ARG A 176 -10.84 25.16 -4.66
N LYS A 177 -11.70 24.52 -5.47
CA LYS A 177 -12.77 23.65 -4.95
C LYS A 177 -12.24 22.46 -4.16
N ILE A 178 -11.15 21.86 -4.61
CA ILE A 178 -10.47 20.78 -3.87
C ILE A 178 -9.94 21.34 -2.54
N TYR A 179 -9.23 22.46 -2.56
CA TYR A 179 -8.69 23.08 -1.35
C TYR A 179 -9.78 23.46 -0.34
N ASP A 180 -10.83 24.15 -0.79
CA ASP A 180 -11.96 24.57 0.03
C ASP A 180 -12.65 23.33 0.64
N TRP A 181 -12.82 22.24 -0.13
CA TRP A 181 -13.36 20.98 0.40
C TRP A 181 -12.49 20.41 1.54
N PHE A 182 -11.17 20.33 1.37
CA PHE A 182 -10.28 19.84 2.43
C PHE A 182 -10.29 20.75 3.66
N TYR A 183 -10.33 22.07 3.45
CA TYR A 183 -10.41 23.05 4.54
C TYR A 183 -11.68 22.85 5.38
N ASP A 184 -12.82 22.59 4.73
CA ASP A 184 -14.11 22.43 5.40
C ASP A 184 -14.31 21.03 6.01
N HIS A 185 -13.63 20.00 5.49
CA HIS A 185 -13.95 18.60 5.82
C HIS A 185 -12.84 17.81 6.50
N VAL A 186 -11.58 18.28 6.48
CA VAL A 186 -10.46 17.53 7.06
C VAL A 186 -9.80 18.36 8.15
N THR A 187 -9.80 17.80 9.36
CA THR A 187 -9.17 18.41 10.54
C THR A 187 -7.70 18.05 10.60
N TYR A 188 -6.86 19.02 10.99
CA TYR A 188 -5.44 18.74 11.19
C TYR A 188 -5.22 18.01 12.52
N ASP A 189 -4.61 16.83 12.48
CA ASP A 189 -4.30 16.02 13.66
C ASP A 189 -3.15 16.65 14.46
N ARG A 190 -3.50 17.59 15.34
CA ARG A 190 -2.57 18.25 16.28
C ARG A 190 -2.13 17.33 17.41
N VAL A 191 -2.92 16.32 17.74
CA VAL A 191 -2.68 15.44 18.90
C VAL A 191 -1.54 14.49 18.61
N HIS A 192 -1.53 13.89 17.42
CA HIS A 192 -0.54 12.90 17.03
C HIS A 192 0.50 13.43 16.06
N GLU A 193 0.56 14.74 15.78
CA GLU A 193 1.51 15.33 14.82
C GLU A 193 2.97 14.88 15.07
N LYS A 194 3.36 14.71 16.34
CA LYS A 194 4.71 14.29 16.76
C LYS A 194 4.85 12.79 17.05
N ASN A 195 3.77 12.02 16.94
CA ASN A 195 3.80 10.59 17.21
C ASN A 195 4.46 9.86 16.02
N THR A 196 5.63 9.24 16.22
CA THR A 196 6.33 8.55 15.12
C THR A 196 5.79 7.16 14.82
N GLU A 197 4.96 6.60 15.70
CA GLU A 197 4.44 5.22 15.60
C GLU A 197 3.08 5.18 14.87
N ASN A 198 2.28 6.25 14.96
CA ASN A 198 1.04 6.35 14.22
C ASN A 198 1.31 6.84 12.80
N HIS A 199 1.49 5.91 11.86
CA HIS A 199 1.66 6.23 10.45
C HIS A 199 0.35 6.45 9.69
N LEU A 200 -0.80 6.00 10.22
CA LEU A 200 -2.08 6.11 9.52
C LEU A 200 -2.42 7.56 9.18
N LYS A 201 -2.17 8.50 10.10
CA LYS A 201 -2.42 9.95 9.92
C LYS A 201 -1.68 10.60 8.74
N THR A 202 -0.65 9.94 8.20
CA THR A 202 0.12 10.44 7.05
C THR A 202 -0.41 9.93 5.71
N THR A 203 -1.55 9.23 5.70
CA THR A 203 -2.11 8.55 4.52
C THR A 203 -3.30 9.30 3.95
N ALA A 204 -3.62 9.05 2.68
CA ALA A 204 -4.84 9.54 2.06
C ALA A 204 -6.09 8.98 2.74
N TYR A 205 -6.02 7.76 3.29
CA TYR A 205 -7.12 7.19 4.07
C TYR A 205 -7.50 8.05 5.27
N ALA A 206 -6.51 8.51 6.04
CA ALA A 206 -6.78 9.36 7.19
C ALA A 206 -7.42 10.69 6.77
N ALA A 207 -6.92 11.31 5.70
CA ALA A 207 -7.47 12.57 5.23
C ALA A 207 -8.88 12.42 4.62
N ILE A 208 -9.06 11.43 3.74
CA ILE A 208 -10.29 11.23 2.98
C ILE A 208 -11.34 10.49 3.81
N CYS A 209 -11.02 9.43 4.52
CA CYS A 209 -12.04 8.62 5.20
C CYS A 209 -12.20 9.00 6.68
N GLU A 210 -11.10 9.17 7.42
CA GLU A 210 -11.16 9.55 8.84
C GLU A 210 -11.38 11.04 9.05
N ARG A 211 -11.23 11.87 8.00
CA ARG A 211 -11.37 13.33 8.06
C ARG A 211 -10.42 14.00 9.04
N GLU A 212 -9.30 13.34 9.36
CA GLU A 212 -8.28 13.83 10.27
C GLU A 212 -6.90 13.33 9.83
N ALA A 213 -5.97 14.24 9.54
CA ALA A 213 -4.64 13.90 9.04
C ALA A 213 -3.58 14.96 9.38
N VAL A 214 -2.31 14.63 9.16
CA VAL A 214 -1.20 15.61 9.18
C VAL A 214 -0.81 16.01 7.76
N CYS A 215 0.12 16.98 7.64
CA CYS A 215 0.55 17.57 6.36
C CYS A 215 0.72 16.56 5.21
N GLN A 216 1.39 15.44 5.43
CA GLN A 216 1.60 14.42 4.41
C GLN A 216 0.28 13.77 3.93
N GLY A 217 -0.67 13.49 4.83
CA GLY A 217 -1.96 12.92 4.47
C GLY A 217 -2.77 13.86 3.56
N TYR A 218 -2.71 15.17 3.81
CA TYR A 218 -3.28 16.18 2.91
C TYR A 218 -2.60 16.16 1.53
N CYS A 219 -1.27 16.19 1.49
CA CYS A 219 -0.52 16.23 0.24
C CYS A 219 -0.80 15.01 -0.64
N VAL A 220 -0.80 13.82 -0.03
CA VAL A 220 -1.03 12.57 -0.76
C VAL A 220 -2.47 12.45 -1.23
N ALA A 221 -3.44 12.93 -0.46
CA ALA A 221 -4.84 12.89 -0.86
C ALA A 221 -5.19 13.90 -1.97
N MET A 222 -4.40 14.96 -2.14
CA MET A 222 -4.54 15.97 -3.20
C MET A 222 -3.69 15.70 -4.46
N TYR A 223 -2.82 14.67 -4.44
CA TYR A 223 -2.00 14.25 -5.58
C TYR A 223 -2.87 13.66 -6.70
#